data_AF-A0A3C1VTL6-F1
#
_entry.id   AF-A0A3C1VTL6-F1
#
_cell.length_a   1.000
_cell.length_b   1.000
_cell.length_c   1.000
_cell.angle_alpha   90.00
_cell.angle_beta   90.00
_cell.angle_gamma   90.00
#
_symmetry.space_group_name_H-M   'P 1'
#
loop_
_entity.id
_entity.type
_entity.pdbx_description
1 polymer ?
#
loop_
_entity_poly.entity_id
_entity_poly.type
_entity_poly.pdbx_seq_one_letter_code
_entity_poly.pdbx_strand_id
1 'polypeptide(L)'
;MYELNDLLLLLRSSQPVISIQTHEEQRAVDLIKRCSVFLNKPIFQWSITRGMVDAVSGNRVLELANKAANQNPQDLPVSEAKRLIRNAIYDDDAIS
;
A
#
# COMPACT_ATOMS: atom_id res chain seq x y z
N MET A 1 8.66 4.97 -21.38
CA MET A 1 7.98 3.66 -21.58
C MET A 1 8.81 2.50 -21.01
N TYR A 2 10.15 2.56 -21.05
CA TYR A 2 11.05 1.51 -20.51
C TYR A 2 11.03 1.38 -18.97
N GLU A 3 11.17 2.50 -18.24
CA GLU A 3 11.27 2.52 -16.77
C GLU A 3 10.14 1.76 -16.05
N LEU A 4 8.90 1.84 -16.56
CA LEU A 4 7.74 1.17 -15.97
C LEU A 4 7.82 -0.35 -16.14
N ASN A 5 8.18 -0.82 -17.33
CA ASN A 5 8.25 -2.26 -17.63
C ASN A 5 9.40 -2.92 -16.87
N ASP A 6 10.54 -2.24 -16.78
CA ASP A 6 11.70 -2.73 -16.04
C ASP A 6 11.38 -2.86 -14.54
N LEU A 7 10.72 -1.84 -13.98
CA LEU A 7 10.27 -1.89 -12.59
C LEU A 7 9.22 -2.97 -12.35
N LEU A 8 8.27 -3.18 -13.27
CA LEU A 8 7.31 -4.27 -13.19
C LEU A 8 7.97 -5.65 -13.23
N LEU A 9 9.04 -5.80 -14.00
CA LEU A 9 9.81 -7.05 -14.04
C LEU A 9 10.47 -7.32 -12.68
N LEU A 10 11.13 -6.31 -12.09
CA LEU A 10 11.75 -6.43 -10.77
C LEU A 10 10.72 -6.76 -9.69
N LEU A 11 9.56 -6.09 -9.71
CA LEU A 11 8.47 -6.30 -8.75
C LEU A 11 7.79 -7.68 -8.87
N ARG A 12 7.94 -8.38 -10.00
CA ARG A 12 7.40 -9.74 -10.21
C ARG A 12 8.31 -10.85 -9.70
N SER A 13 9.53 -10.53 -9.27
CA SER A 13 10.40 -11.49 -8.56
C SER A 13 9.65 -12.09 -7.36
N SER A 14 10.01 -13.31 -6.97
CA SER A 14 9.33 -14.01 -5.87
C SER A 14 9.43 -13.26 -4.54
N GLN A 15 10.55 -12.58 -4.28
CA GLN A 15 10.76 -11.78 -3.06
C GLN A 15 11.68 -10.57 -3.36
N PRO A 16 11.13 -9.47 -3.93
CA PRO A 16 11.95 -8.33 -4.34
C PRO A 16 12.25 -7.40 -3.16
N VAL A 17 13.53 -7.08 -2.96
CA VAL A 17 13.98 -5.93 -2.15
C VAL A 17 14.68 -4.95 -3.09
N ILE A 18 14.10 -3.76 -3.26
CA ILE A 18 14.56 -2.77 -4.24
C ILE A 18 14.90 -1.49 -3.50
N SER A 19 16.13 -0.98 -3.70
CA SER A 19 16.55 0.34 -3.21
C SER A 19 16.63 1.31 -4.38
N ILE A 20 15.94 2.45 -4.27
CA ILE A 20 15.92 3.50 -5.28
C ILE A 20 16.56 4.74 -4.67
N GLN A 21 17.66 5.20 -5.26
CA GLN A 21 18.29 6.48 -4.91
C GLN A 21 18.13 7.44 -6.09
N THR A 22 17.43 8.54 -5.85
CA THR A 22 17.14 9.54 -6.87
C THR A 22 16.93 10.90 -6.23
N HIS A 23 17.23 11.96 -6.97
CA HIS A 23 16.83 13.31 -6.59
C HIS A 23 15.36 13.60 -6.92
N GLU A 24 14.75 12.78 -7.79
CA GLU A 24 13.34 12.90 -8.22
C GLU A 24 12.45 11.91 -7.46
N GLU A 25 12.42 11.99 -6.13
CA GLU A 25 11.65 11.06 -5.27
C GLU A 25 10.18 10.97 -5.69
N GLN A 26 9.54 12.11 -5.92
CA GLN A 26 8.11 12.16 -6.24
C GLN A 26 7.78 11.41 -7.54
N ARG A 27 8.65 11.51 -8.56
CA ARG A 27 8.48 10.79 -9.82
C ARG A 27 8.62 9.28 -9.63
N ALA A 28 9.58 8.84 -8.80
CA ALA A 28 9.77 7.42 -8.49
C ALA A 28 8.55 6.86 -7.75
N VAL A 29 8.01 7.61 -6.78
CA VAL A 29 6.78 7.25 -6.07
C VAL A 29 5.60 7.13 -7.03
N ASP A 30 5.45 8.07 -7.97
CA ASP A 30 4.36 8.02 -8.96
C ASP A 30 4.50 6.83 -9.93
N LEU A 31 5.73 6.46 -10.29
CA LEU A 31 6.00 5.28 -11.10
C LEU A 31 5.59 3.99 -10.37
N ILE A 32 5.96 3.88 -9.09
CA ILE A 32 5.57 2.77 -8.21
C ILE A 32 4.05 2.69 -8.08
N LYS A 33 3.36 3.83 -7.89
CA LYS A 33 1.90 3.89 -7.90
C LYS A 33 1.30 3.37 -9.20
N ARG A 34 1.86 3.74 -10.36
CA ARG A 34 1.41 3.19 -11.65
C ARG A 34 1.59 1.68 -11.71
N CYS A 35 2.72 1.15 -11.23
CA CYS A 35 2.96 -0.29 -11.15
C CYS A 35 1.87 -1.02 -10.32
N SER A 36 1.35 -0.43 -9.23
CA SER A 36 0.25 -1.08 -8.48
C SER A 36 -0.99 -1.37 -9.30
N VAL A 37 -1.32 -0.47 -10.22
CA VAL A 37 -2.49 -0.63 -11.09
C VAL A 37 -2.32 -1.87 -11.96
N PHE A 38 -1.12 -2.07 -12.52
CA PHE A 38 -0.80 -3.25 -13.34
C PHE A 38 -0.68 -4.55 -12.53
N LEU A 39 -0.21 -4.46 -11.28
CA LEU A 39 -0.07 -5.62 -10.39
C LEU A 39 -1.37 -5.97 -9.65
N ASN A 40 -2.35 -5.07 -9.66
CA ASN A 40 -3.57 -5.13 -8.85
C ASN A 40 -3.28 -5.43 -7.36
N LYS A 41 -2.22 -4.80 -6.82
CA LYS A 41 -1.78 -4.94 -5.43
C LYS A 41 -1.86 -3.59 -4.72
N PRO A 42 -2.29 -3.54 -3.45
CA PRO A 42 -2.20 -2.31 -2.67
C PRO A 42 -0.73 -1.91 -2.49
N ILE A 43 -0.49 -0.61 -2.35
CA ILE A 43 0.82 -0.08 -1.96
C ILE A 43 0.66 0.68 -0.66
N PHE A 44 1.54 0.36 0.28
CA PHE A 44 1.70 1.07 1.52
C PHE A 44 3.03 1.82 1.51
N GLN A 45 2.99 3.08 1.93
CA GLN A 45 4.19 3.89 2.12
C GLN A 45 4.47 3.97 3.62
N TRP A 46 5.72 3.76 4.00
CA TRP A 46 6.17 3.97 5.37
C TRP A 46 7.19 5.12 5.40
N SER A 47 7.10 5.95 6.43
CA SER A 47 8.13 6.95 6.75
C SER A 47 8.23 7.10 8.26
N ILE A 48 9.38 7.55 8.74
CA ILE A 48 9.61 7.74 10.17
C ILE A 48 8.61 8.74 10.79
N THR A 49 8.25 9.81 10.06
CA THR A 49 7.37 10.87 10.58
C THR A 49 5.89 10.56 10.45
N ARG A 50 5.46 9.72 9.49
CA ARG A 50 4.03 9.46 9.23
C ARG A 50 3.59 8.05 9.61
N GLY A 51 4.53 7.14 9.81
CA GLY A 51 4.27 5.71 9.91
C GLY A 51 3.78 5.15 8.58
N MET A 52 2.99 4.07 8.66
CA MET A 52 2.43 3.40 7.49
C MET A 52 1.13 4.07 7.02
N VAL A 53 1.10 4.43 5.75
CA VAL A 53 -0.05 5.06 5.08
C VAL A 53 -0.35 4.33 3.78
N ASP A 54 -1.59 4.36 3.33
CA ASP A 54 -1.90 3.91 1.98
C ASP A 54 -1.33 4.92 0.97
N ALA A 55 -0.50 4.45 0.03
CA ALA A 55 0.25 5.35 -0.85
C ALA A 55 -0.64 6.10 -1.85
N VAL A 56 -1.83 5.58 -2.16
CA VAL A 56 -2.76 6.18 -3.13
C VAL A 56 -3.63 7.23 -2.45
N SER A 57 -4.21 6.89 -1.30
CA SER A 57 -5.15 7.75 -0.56
C SER A 57 -4.48 8.67 0.47
N GLY A 58 -3.24 8.37 0.89
CA GLY A 58 -2.53 9.12 1.93
C GLY A 58 -3.05 8.91 3.36
N ASN A 59 -4.14 8.16 3.51
CA ASN A 59 -4.75 7.89 4.79
C ASN A 59 -3.85 6.97 5.64
N ARG A 60 -3.73 7.30 6.93
CA ARG A 60 -2.99 6.46 7.88
C ARG A 60 -3.76 5.17 8.09
N VAL A 61 -3.08 4.04 7.98
CA VAL A 61 -3.71 2.72 8.15
C VAL A 61 -4.37 2.61 9.53
N LEU A 62 -3.72 3.16 10.56
CA LEU A 62 -4.23 3.22 11.93
C LEU A 62 -5.49 4.09 12.07
N GLU A 63 -5.60 5.20 11.35
CA GLU A 63 -6.79 6.06 11.43
C GLU A 63 -7.99 5.42 10.73
N LEU A 64 -7.76 4.71 9.63
CA LEU A 64 -8.82 3.94 8.97
C LEU A 64 -9.33 2.81 9.86
N ALA A 65 -8.42 2.07 10.51
CA ALA A 65 -8.78 1.03 11.47
C ALA A 65 -9.59 1.59 12.65
N ASN A 66 -9.16 2.72 13.24
CA ASN A 66 -9.88 3.37 14.34
C ASN A 66 -11.24 3.93 13.91
N LYS A 67 -11.34 4.50 12.71
CA LYS A 67 -12.59 5.02 12.17
C LYS A 67 -13.58 3.89 11.91
N ALA A 68 -13.13 2.75 11.40
CA ALA A 68 -13.97 1.58 11.21
C ALA A 68 -14.38 0.92 12.54
N ALA A 69 -13.48 0.85 13.52
CA ALA A 69 -13.79 0.31 14.85
C ALA A 69 -14.86 1.14 15.59
N ASN A 70 -14.90 2.46 15.33
CA ASN A 70 -15.86 3.38 15.94
C ASN A 70 -17.12 3.61 15.08
N GLN A 71 -17.18 3.04 13.87
CA GLN A 71 -18.36 3.14 13.01
C GLN A 71 -19.27 1.93 13.19
N ASN A 72 -20.57 2.17 13.13
CA ASN A 72 -21.55 1.09 13.05
C ASN A 72 -21.23 0.25 11.79
N PRO A 73 -21.08 -1.08 11.88
CA PRO A 73 -20.64 -1.92 10.75
C PRO A 73 -21.51 -1.79 9.49
N GLN A 74 -22.76 -1.35 9.63
CA GLN A 74 -23.68 -1.13 8.52
C GLN A 74 -23.40 0.14 7.72
N ASP A 75 -22.69 1.11 8.30
CA ASP A 75 -22.33 2.39 7.67
C ASP A 75 -20.92 2.37 7.07
N LEU A 76 -20.21 1.24 7.18
CA LEU A 76 -18.86 1.09 6.65
C LEU A 76 -18.91 0.89 5.12
N PRO A 77 -18.27 1.75 4.31
CA PRO A 77 -18.24 1.55 2.87
C PRO A 77 -17.50 0.25 2.52
N VAL A 78 -18.01 -0.46 1.51
CA VAL A 78 -17.48 -1.79 1.08
C VAL A 78 -15.99 -1.74 0.73
N SER A 79 -15.48 -0.60 0.25
CA SER A 79 -14.05 -0.38 -0.01
C SER A 79 -13.19 -0.40 1.26
N GLU A 80 -13.70 0.16 2.37
CA GLU A 80 -13.04 0.12 3.68
C GLU A 80 -13.12 -1.28 4.28
N ALA A 81 -14.27 -1.94 4.21
CA ALA A 81 -14.41 -3.34 4.64
C ALA A 81 -13.40 -4.27 3.93
N LYS A 82 -13.27 -4.13 2.60
CA LYS A 82 -12.26 -4.87 1.81
C LYS A 82 -10.83 -4.52 2.19
N ARG A 83 -10.54 -3.26 2.56
CA ARG A 83 -9.21 -2.85 3.02
C ARG A 83 -8.87 -3.47 4.38
N LEU A 84 -9.82 -3.49 5.32
CA LEU A 84 -9.62 -4.05 6.66
C LEU A 84 -9.40 -5.55 6.63
N ILE A 85 -10.24 -6.31 5.91
CA ILE A 85 -10.08 -7.76 5.76
C ILE A 85 -8.71 -8.08 5.19
N ARG A 86 -8.29 -7.33 4.17
CA ARG A 86 -6.98 -7.50 3.55
C ARG A 86 -5.84 -7.22 4.52
N ASN A 87 -5.91 -6.14 5.30
CA ASN A 87 -4.88 -5.81 6.30
C ASN A 87 -4.81 -6.87 7.40
N ALA A 88 -5.95 -7.39 7.86
CA ALA A 88 -6.02 -8.45 8.87
C ALA A 88 -5.43 -9.78 8.36
N ILE A 89 -5.48 -10.05 7.06
CA ILE A 89 -4.84 -11.23 6.44
C ILE A 89 -3.32 -11.05 6.34
N TYR A 90 -2.82 -9.81 6.36
CA TYR A 90 -1.39 -9.48 6.30
C TYR A 90 -0.77 -9.19 7.69
N ASP A 91 -1.55 -9.20 8.77
CA ASP A 91 -1.01 -9.25 10.13
C ASP A 91 -0.46 -10.67 10.38
N ASP A 92 0.86 -10.81 10.24
CA ASP A 92 1.62 -12.05 10.45
C ASP A 92 1.49 -12.59 11.90
N ASP A 93 1.03 -11.76 12.83
CA ASP A 93 0.78 -12.12 14.24
C ASP A 93 -0.52 -12.93 14.46
N ALA A 94 -1.32 -13.18 13.41
CA ALA A 94 -2.57 -13.96 13.53
C ALA A 94 -2.40 -15.48 13.32
N ILE A 95 -1.20 -15.96 12.95
CA ILE A 95 -0.90 -17.40 12.75
C ILE A 95 0.24 -17.88 13.69
N SER A 96 0.34 -17.32 14.91
CA SER A 96 1.22 -17.86 15.95
C SER A 96 0.52 -18.19 17.26
#